data_AF-A0A1M3MWH2-F1
#
_entry.id   AF-A0A1M3MWH2-F1
#
_cell.length_a   1.000
_cell.length_b   1.000
_cell.length_c   1.000
_cell.angle_alpha   90.00
_cell.angle_beta   90.00
_cell.angle_gamma   90.00
#
_symmetry.space_group_name_H-M   'P 1'
#
loop_
_entity.id
_entity.type
_entity.pdbx_description
1 polymer ?
#
loop_
_entity_poly.entity_id
_entity_poly.type
_entity_poly.pdbx_seq_one_letter_code
_entity_poly.pdbx_strand_id
1 'polypeptide(L)'
;MELARGDRLLCIVGPTASGKTELALATCEAVGGEIVSADSVQIYRGFDIGSGKPTREEAARARHHLVDTHDPLDSIDAAGWAKLAEAAIEDIRSRGKIPIVCGGTFFWVRALVLGLVEAPAADPAIRARHRALADEKGRAALHEELARVDPASAQRLHPNDFVRVSRALEVHELSGRTMSDWQASHGFKTTRFDAAMIGLEHDPAGLTTRIGARVDRWLAEGWLDEVRALLDAGYAEARAMGSVGYAEVRTHLEGTLSRDELRDAIVRSTRVFARRQRTWLNSAAVEWL
;
A
#
# COMPACT_ATOMS: atom_id res chain seq x y z
N MET A 1 -3.43 -11.10 28.10
CA MET A 1 -3.62 -11.47 26.69
C MET A 1 -2.33 -12.13 26.23
N GLU A 2 -2.36 -13.45 26.11
CA GLU A 2 -1.21 -14.32 25.95
C GLU A 2 -0.64 -14.21 24.53
N LEU A 3 0.01 -13.09 24.22
CA LEU A 3 0.91 -12.93 23.06
C LEU A 3 2.25 -13.65 23.27
N ALA A 4 2.34 -14.49 24.31
CA ALA A 4 3.55 -15.18 24.71
C ALA A 4 3.80 -16.39 23.78
N ARG A 5 4.81 -16.26 22.92
CA ARG A 5 5.53 -17.37 22.24
C ARG A 5 4.75 -18.23 21.23
N GLY A 6 3.56 -17.82 20.79
CA GLY A 6 2.86 -18.48 19.69
C GLY A 6 3.37 -18.02 18.32
N ASP A 7 3.44 -18.92 17.34
CA ASP A 7 3.83 -18.67 15.93
C ASP A 7 2.99 -17.62 15.19
N ARG A 8 1.97 -17.06 15.85
CA ARG A 8 0.97 -16.17 15.28
C ARG A 8 1.54 -14.76 15.04
N LEU A 9 1.43 -14.29 13.81
CA LEU A 9 1.88 -12.97 13.39
C LEU A 9 0.82 -11.91 13.71
N LEU A 10 1.19 -10.88 14.47
CA LEU A 10 0.30 -9.76 14.74
C LEU A 10 0.37 -8.74 13.59
N CYS A 11 -0.78 -8.45 12.99
CA CYS A 11 -0.95 -7.48 11.92
C CYS A 11 -1.86 -6.34 12.41
N ILE A 12 -1.29 -5.17 12.67
CA ILE A 12 -2.04 -3.96 13.03
C ILE A 12 -2.30 -3.15 11.76
N VAL A 13 -3.54 -3.16 11.34
CA VAL A 13 -3.94 -2.64 10.04
C VAL A 13 -5.04 -1.58 10.22
N GLY A 14 -5.27 -0.74 9.22
CA GLY A 14 -6.31 0.28 9.33
C GLY A 14 -6.13 1.45 8.37
N PRO A 15 -7.19 2.25 8.16
CA PRO A 15 -7.11 3.37 7.27
C PRO A 15 -6.02 4.37 7.70
N THR A 16 -5.57 5.22 6.78
CA THR A 16 -4.70 6.34 7.17
C THR A 16 -5.39 7.21 8.24
N ALA A 17 -4.59 7.84 9.12
CA ALA A 17 -5.04 8.60 10.29
C ALA A 17 -5.83 7.83 11.38
N SER A 18 -5.96 6.50 11.31
CA SER A 18 -6.67 5.70 12.34
C SER A 18 -5.94 5.59 13.69
N GLY A 19 -4.66 5.97 13.77
CA GLY A 19 -3.84 5.77 14.98
C GLY A 19 -3.11 4.42 15.05
N LYS A 20 -3.09 3.65 13.95
CA LYS A 20 -2.39 2.34 13.91
C LYS A 20 -0.92 2.36 14.32
N THR A 21 -0.20 3.43 13.99
CA THR A 21 1.21 3.59 14.39
C THR A 21 1.33 3.66 15.91
N GLU A 22 0.50 4.47 16.57
CA GLU A 22 0.54 4.59 18.04
C GLU A 22 0.17 3.27 18.71
N LEU A 23 -0.84 2.56 18.21
CA LEU A 23 -1.18 1.23 18.73
C LEU A 23 -0.01 0.24 18.55
N ALA A 24 0.66 0.27 17.40
CA ALA A 24 1.81 -0.59 17.13
C ALA A 24 2.99 -0.29 18.05
N LEU A 25 3.28 0.99 18.30
CA LEU A 25 4.32 1.44 19.22
C LEU A 25 4.02 0.97 20.65
N ALA A 26 2.82 1.26 21.17
CA ALA A 26 2.40 0.84 22.51
C ALA A 26 2.45 -0.69 22.66
N THR A 27 2.09 -1.42 21.61
CA THR A 27 2.20 -2.89 21.60
C THR A 27 3.66 -3.33 21.65
N CYS A 28 4.55 -2.74 20.86
CA CYS A 28 5.98 -3.05 20.87
C CYS A 28 6.61 -2.82 22.24
N GLU A 29 6.28 -1.70 22.90
CA GLU A 29 6.75 -1.36 24.24
C GLU A 29 6.29 -2.40 25.27
N ALA A 30 5.05 -2.88 25.17
CA ALA A 30 4.48 -3.86 26.10
C ALA A 30 5.06 -5.27 25.93
N VAL A 31 5.40 -5.69 24.70
CA VAL A 31 5.79 -7.08 24.39
C VAL A 31 7.24 -7.25 23.97
N GLY A 32 8.02 -6.17 23.94
CA GLY A 32 9.38 -6.17 23.39
C GLY A 32 9.41 -6.46 21.89
N GLY A 33 8.51 -5.83 21.14
CA GLY A 33 8.33 -6.04 19.71
C GLY A 33 9.14 -5.10 18.81
N GLU A 34 9.16 -5.41 17.51
CA GLU A 34 9.70 -4.57 16.44
C GLU A 34 8.66 -4.49 15.30
N ILE A 35 8.61 -3.37 14.58
CA ILE A 35 7.60 -3.10 13.56
C ILE A 35 8.14 -3.44 12.17
N VAL A 36 7.37 -4.18 11.38
CA VAL A 36 7.59 -4.36 9.94
C VAL A 36 6.58 -3.48 9.20
N SER A 37 7.05 -2.41 8.53
CA SER A 37 6.16 -1.47 7.85
C SER A 37 5.55 -2.08 6.59
N ALA A 38 4.22 -2.03 6.51
CA ALA A 38 3.40 -2.43 5.36
C ALA A 38 2.80 -1.18 4.66
N ASP A 39 3.66 -0.25 4.26
CA ASP A 39 3.29 0.98 3.58
C ASP A 39 4.08 1.17 2.28
N SER A 40 3.37 1.32 1.16
CA SER A 40 3.97 1.42 -0.17
C SER A 40 4.65 2.75 -0.47
N VAL A 41 4.59 3.72 0.43
CA VAL A 41 5.26 5.01 0.29
C VAL A 41 6.41 5.14 1.29
N GLN A 42 6.20 4.74 2.56
CA GLN A 42 7.24 4.84 3.61
C GLN A 42 8.50 4.02 3.33
N ILE A 43 8.42 3.04 2.43
CA ILE A 43 9.56 2.23 2.02
C ILE A 43 10.64 3.04 1.28
N TYR A 44 10.27 4.17 0.65
CA TYR A 44 11.16 4.99 -0.17
C TYR A 44 11.83 6.10 0.61
N ARG A 45 13.11 6.34 0.31
CA ARG A 45 13.91 7.44 0.88
C ARG A 45 13.39 8.81 0.45
N GLY A 46 13.38 9.75 1.39
CA GLY A 46 12.98 11.16 1.16
C GLY A 46 11.47 11.40 1.06
N PHE A 47 10.64 10.36 1.04
CA PHE A 47 9.19 10.47 1.19
C PHE A 47 8.82 10.33 2.67
N ASP A 48 8.99 11.38 3.46
CA ASP A 48 8.98 11.33 4.93
C ASP A 48 7.67 11.91 5.50
N ILE A 49 7.45 13.22 5.31
CA ILE A 49 6.34 13.99 5.88
C ILE A 49 5.03 13.46 5.31
N GLY A 50 4.86 13.49 3.98
CA GLY A 50 3.60 13.11 3.33
C GLY A 50 3.23 11.63 3.45
N SER A 51 4.21 10.77 3.75
CA SER A 51 3.96 9.33 3.94
C SER A 51 3.63 9.02 5.41
N GLY A 52 3.85 9.98 6.31
CA GLY A 52 3.78 9.78 7.75
C GLY A 52 4.73 8.73 8.24
N LYS A 53 5.95 8.77 7.70
CA LYS A 53 7.06 7.97 8.17
C LYS A 53 7.25 8.19 9.68
N PRO A 54 7.66 7.15 10.44
CA PRO A 54 7.93 7.32 11.86
C PRO A 54 8.91 8.46 12.09
N THR A 55 8.54 9.38 12.99
CA THR A 55 9.43 10.44 13.47
C THR A 55 10.60 9.83 14.25
N ARG A 56 11.63 10.64 14.53
CA ARG A 56 12.77 10.20 15.37
C ARG A 56 12.33 9.71 16.75
N GLU A 57 11.32 10.35 17.33
CA GLU A 57 10.76 9.98 18.63
C GLU A 57 10.03 8.64 18.57
N GLU A 58 9.22 8.41 17.53
CA GLU A 58 8.55 7.13 17.30
C GLU A 58 9.54 6.00 16.98
N ALA A 59 10.58 6.29 16.19
CA ALA A 59 11.64 5.33 15.87
C ALA A 59 12.51 4.96 17.09
N ALA A 60 12.60 5.84 18.10
CA ALA A 60 13.27 5.55 19.36
C ALA A 60 12.43 4.61 20.27
N ARG A 61 11.11 4.64 20.14
CA ARG A 61 10.18 3.78 20.89
C ARG A 61 10.16 2.33 20.38
N ALA A 62 10.25 2.15 19.06
CA ALA A 62 10.37 0.82 18.44
C ALA A 62 11.14 0.86 17.13
N ARG A 63 11.95 -0.17 16.88
CA ARG A 63 12.64 -0.33 15.59
C ARG A 63 11.61 -0.58 14.48
N HIS A 64 11.72 0.17 13.40
CA HIS A 64 10.92 -0.01 12.19
C HIS A 64 11.77 -0.63 11.08
N HIS A 65 11.27 -1.70 10.49
CA HIS A 65 11.84 -2.39 9.33
C HIS A 65 11.07 -1.98 8.07
N LEU A 66 11.75 -2.06 6.93
CA LEU A 66 11.20 -1.73 5.60
C LEU A 66 10.70 -0.28 5.48
N VAL A 67 11.38 0.63 6.18
CA VAL A 67 11.26 2.08 6.04
C VAL A 67 12.60 2.59 5.51
N ASP A 68 12.60 3.51 4.54
CA ASP A 68 13.82 4.06 3.91
C ASP A 68 14.75 3.01 3.28
N THR A 69 14.22 1.86 2.87
CA THR A 69 15.03 0.77 2.32
C THR A 69 15.23 0.84 0.81
N HIS A 70 14.44 1.66 0.10
CA HIS A 70 14.45 1.74 -1.37
C HIS A 70 14.74 3.17 -1.86
N ASP A 71 15.43 3.27 -3.00
CA ASP A 71 15.47 4.51 -3.77
C ASP A 71 14.08 4.78 -4.39
N PRO A 72 13.63 6.05 -4.50
CA PRO A 72 12.34 6.38 -5.11
C PRO A 72 12.07 5.80 -6.51
N LEU A 73 13.12 5.53 -7.29
CA LEU A 73 12.99 4.94 -8.63
C LEU A 73 13.02 3.40 -8.61
N ASP A 74 13.33 2.77 -7.49
CA ASP A 74 13.31 1.32 -7.37
C ASP A 74 11.87 0.80 -7.51
N SER A 75 11.72 -0.31 -8.22
CA SER A 75 10.44 -1.00 -8.30
C SER A 75 10.28 -1.99 -7.15
N ILE A 76 9.19 -1.86 -6.38
CA ILE A 76 8.77 -2.87 -5.42
C ILE A 76 7.31 -3.25 -5.64
N ASP A 77 7.02 -4.55 -5.63
CA ASP A 77 5.67 -5.09 -5.69
C ASP A 77 5.33 -5.87 -4.42
N ALA A 78 4.10 -6.40 -4.36
CA ALA A 78 3.64 -7.13 -3.18
C ALA A 78 4.42 -8.43 -2.93
N ALA A 79 4.93 -9.09 -3.98
CA ALA A 79 5.71 -10.31 -3.85
C ALA A 79 7.12 -10.01 -3.31
N GLY A 80 7.76 -8.98 -3.86
CA GLY A 80 9.05 -8.47 -3.39
C GLY A 80 8.96 -8.01 -1.93
N TRP A 81 7.96 -7.20 -1.59
CA TRP A 81 7.76 -6.76 -0.21
C TRP A 81 7.51 -7.93 0.74
N ALA A 82 6.68 -8.92 0.35
CA ALA A 82 6.40 -10.08 1.20
C ALA A 82 7.67 -10.88 1.52
N LYS A 83 8.60 -11.04 0.57
CA LYS A 83 9.90 -11.68 0.80
C LYS A 83 10.77 -10.89 1.76
N LEU A 84 10.83 -9.57 1.60
CA LEU A 84 11.58 -8.69 2.51
C LEU A 84 10.98 -8.70 3.92
N ALA A 85 9.65 -8.72 4.03
CA ALA A 85 8.94 -8.79 5.29
C ALA A 85 9.16 -10.13 6.00
N GLU A 86 9.15 -11.24 5.27
CA GLU A 86 9.48 -12.57 5.79
C GLU A 86 10.90 -12.61 6.36
N ALA A 87 11.90 -12.11 5.63
CA ALA A 87 13.27 -12.01 6.12
C ALA A 87 13.39 -11.13 7.38
N ALA A 88 12.68 -9.99 7.42
CA ALA A 88 12.64 -9.13 8.61
C ALA A 88 11.98 -9.83 9.81
N ILE A 89 10.89 -10.58 9.57
CA ILE A 89 10.18 -11.36 10.60
C ILE A 89 11.10 -12.44 11.19
N GLU A 90 11.82 -13.18 10.34
CA GLU A 90 12.79 -14.19 10.77
C GLU A 90 13.93 -13.57 11.58
N ASP A 91 14.48 -12.45 11.11
CA ASP A 91 15.52 -11.68 11.78
C ASP A 91 15.07 -11.21 13.18
N ILE A 92 13.88 -10.64 13.30
CA ILE A 92 13.26 -10.23 14.58
C ILE A 92 13.10 -11.43 15.51
N ARG A 93 12.53 -12.54 15.02
CA ARG A 93 12.33 -13.77 15.80
C ARG A 93 13.65 -14.37 16.27
N SER A 94 14.70 -14.34 15.44
CA SER A 94 16.03 -14.86 15.79
C SER A 94 16.66 -14.14 16.99
N ARG A 95 16.29 -12.87 17.21
CA ARG A 95 16.68 -12.08 18.39
C ARG A 95 15.76 -12.27 19.61
N GLY A 96 14.78 -13.17 19.53
CA GLY A 96 13.78 -13.38 20.59
C GLY A 96 12.79 -12.22 20.74
N LYS A 97 12.64 -11.37 19.71
CA LYS A 97 11.70 -10.24 19.67
C LYS A 97 10.41 -10.63 18.96
N ILE A 98 9.35 -9.85 19.16
CA ILE A 98 8.04 -10.13 18.55
C ILE A 98 7.84 -9.25 17.30
N PRO A 99 7.71 -9.83 16.10
CA PRO A 99 7.44 -9.05 14.89
C PRO A 99 5.98 -8.61 14.84
N ILE A 100 5.77 -7.32 14.56
CA ILE A 100 4.45 -6.72 14.39
C ILE A 100 4.39 -6.06 13.02
N VAL A 101 3.53 -6.56 12.14
CA VAL A 101 3.31 -5.94 10.83
C VAL A 101 2.34 -4.78 11.01
N CYS A 102 2.73 -3.56 10.64
CA CYS A 102 1.88 -2.38 10.74
C CYS A 102 1.79 -1.63 9.41
N GLY A 103 0.59 -1.33 8.91
CA GLY A 103 0.47 -0.50 7.71
C GLY A 103 -0.91 -0.45 7.07
N GLY A 104 -1.01 0.38 6.03
CA GLY A 104 -2.23 0.62 5.27
C GLY A 104 -2.27 -0.05 3.89
N THR A 105 -1.21 -0.75 3.49
CA THR A 105 -1.12 -1.43 2.20
C THR A 105 -1.58 -2.87 2.35
N PHE A 106 -2.88 -3.07 2.56
CA PHE A 106 -3.40 -4.40 2.91
C PHE A 106 -3.13 -5.49 1.87
N PHE A 107 -2.98 -5.12 0.60
CA PHE A 107 -2.59 -6.08 -0.42
C PHE A 107 -1.20 -6.68 -0.15
N TRP A 108 -0.28 -5.92 0.43
CA TRP A 108 1.02 -6.40 0.87
C TRP A 108 0.88 -7.35 2.06
N VAL A 109 0.12 -6.94 3.09
CA VAL A 109 -0.16 -7.80 4.25
C VAL A 109 -0.82 -9.12 3.81
N ARG A 110 -1.75 -9.08 2.86
CA ARG A 110 -2.38 -10.28 2.29
C ARG A 110 -1.37 -11.14 1.54
N ALA A 111 -0.49 -10.54 0.73
CA ALA A 111 0.55 -11.28 0.01
C ALA A 111 1.49 -12.02 0.98
N LEU A 112 1.81 -11.40 2.12
CA LEU A 112 2.58 -12.04 3.18
C LEU A 112 1.81 -13.18 3.83
N VAL A 113 0.57 -12.94 4.28
CA VAL A 113 -0.21 -13.90 5.09
C VAL A 113 -0.78 -15.07 4.27
N LEU A 114 -1.30 -14.79 3.06
CA LEU A 114 -1.98 -15.78 2.21
C LEU A 114 -1.16 -16.20 0.99
N GLY A 115 -0.01 -15.58 0.75
CA GLY A 115 0.73 -15.76 -0.49
C GLY A 115 0.10 -15.02 -1.68
N LEU A 116 0.78 -15.15 -2.81
CA LEU A 116 0.32 -14.66 -4.11
C LEU A 116 0.29 -15.82 -5.10
N VAL A 117 -0.55 -15.65 -6.10
CA VAL A 117 -0.56 -16.52 -7.27
C VAL A 117 0.77 -16.36 -8.00
N GLU A 118 1.41 -17.48 -8.35
CA GLU A 118 2.69 -17.54 -9.07
C GLU A 118 2.56 -17.20 -10.56
N ALA A 119 1.90 -16.08 -10.86
CA ALA A 119 1.77 -15.59 -12.22
C ALA A 119 3.10 -15.02 -12.72
N PRO A 120 3.36 -15.02 -14.05
CA PRO A 120 4.59 -14.49 -14.64
C PRO A 120 4.95 -13.08 -14.16
N ALA A 121 6.24 -12.75 -14.10
CA ALA A 121 6.69 -11.41 -13.75
C ALA A 121 6.09 -10.32 -14.68
N ALA A 122 6.07 -9.09 -14.21
CA ALA A 122 5.62 -7.95 -15.02
C ALA A 122 6.52 -7.75 -16.25
N ASP A 123 5.93 -7.42 -17.40
CA ASP A 123 6.67 -7.05 -18.61
C ASP A 123 6.35 -5.58 -18.99
N PRO A 124 7.34 -4.67 -18.87
CA PRO A 124 7.14 -3.26 -19.17
C PRO A 124 6.68 -2.99 -20.62
N ALA A 125 7.15 -3.78 -21.59
CA ALA A 125 6.80 -3.60 -23.00
C ALA A 125 5.33 -3.97 -23.24
N ILE A 126 4.83 -5.04 -22.61
CA ILE A 126 3.41 -5.41 -22.68
C ILE A 126 2.54 -4.31 -22.07
N ARG A 127 2.90 -3.82 -20.89
CA ARG A 127 2.16 -2.74 -20.21
C ARG A 127 2.14 -1.45 -21.02
N ALA A 128 3.24 -1.12 -21.69
CA ALA A 128 3.31 0.02 -22.59
C ALA A 128 2.33 -0.14 -23.77
N ARG A 129 2.24 -1.34 -24.37
CA ARG A 129 1.25 -1.61 -25.43
C ARG A 129 -0.19 -1.50 -24.95
N HIS A 130 -0.50 -2.06 -23.78
CA HIS A 130 -1.84 -1.93 -23.19
C HIS A 130 -2.21 -0.47 -22.92
N ARG A 131 -1.25 0.32 -22.43
CA ARG A 131 -1.43 1.76 -22.20
C ARG A 131 -1.69 2.49 -23.52
N ALA A 132 -0.86 2.27 -24.53
CA ALA A 132 -1.06 2.87 -25.85
C ALA A 132 -2.45 2.54 -26.42
N LEU A 133 -2.90 1.29 -26.30
CA LEU A 133 -4.24 0.88 -26.73
C LEU A 133 -5.35 1.61 -25.94
N ALA A 134 -5.20 1.71 -24.62
CA ALA A 134 -6.17 2.38 -23.77
C ALA A 134 -6.20 3.91 -24.00
N ASP A 135 -5.07 4.51 -24.37
CA ASP A 135 -4.96 5.93 -24.67
C ASP A 135 -5.54 6.24 -26.07
N GLU A 136 -5.36 5.34 -27.06
CA GLU A 136 -5.89 5.47 -28.42
C GLU A 136 -7.39 5.18 -28.51
N LYS A 137 -7.84 4.04 -27.93
CA LYS A 137 -9.20 3.49 -28.12
C LYS A 137 -10.05 3.51 -26.86
N GLY A 138 -9.50 4.00 -25.76
CA GLY A 138 -10.17 4.02 -24.46
C GLY A 138 -10.03 2.73 -23.67
N ARG A 139 -10.24 2.83 -22.37
CA ARG A 139 -10.14 1.68 -21.43
C ARG A 139 -11.19 0.59 -21.68
N ALA A 140 -12.33 0.96 -22.25
CA ALA A 140 -13.37 0.00 -22.63
C ALA A 140 -12.87 -1.00 -23.67
N ALA A 141 -12.12 -0.53 -24.68
CA ALA A 141 -11.53 -1.40 -25.70
C ALA A 141 -10.57 -2.44 -25.09
N LEU A 142 -9.70 -2.02 -24.15
CA LEU A 142 -8.82 -2.94 -23.44
C LEU A 142 -9.60 -3.97 -22.60
N HIS A 143 -10.72 -3.56 -21.99
CA HIS A 143 -11.60 -4.46 -21.23
C HIS A 143 -12.32 -5.46 -22.15
N GLU A 144 -12.72 -5.06 -23.35
CA GLU A 144 -13.27 -5.97 -24.36
C GLU A 144 -12.25 -7.03 -24.79
N GLU A 145 -10.98 -6.67 -24.96
CA GLU A 145 -9.92 -7.65 -25.21
C GLU A 145 -9.82 -8.65 -24.05
N LEU A 146 -9.90 -8.18 -22.80
CA LEU A 146 -9.93 -9.06 -21.63
C LEU A 146 -11.16 -9.98 -21.66
N ALA A 147 -12.34 -9.47 -22.01
CA ALA A 147 -13.57 -10.25 -22.06
C ALA A 147 -13.52 -11.38 -23.10
N ARG A 148 -12.72 -11.24 -24.15
CA ARG A 148 -12.52 -12.30 -25.16
C ARG A 148 -11.64 -13.45 -24.64
N VAL A 149 -10.61 -13.15 -23.84
CA VAL A 149 -9.63 -14.15 -23.38
C VAL A 149 -9.91 -14.69 -21.98
N ASP A 150 -10.42 -13.86 -21.08
CA ASP A 150 -10.72 -14.19 -19.67
C ASP A 150 -12.06 -13.55 -19.26
N PRO A 151 -13.21 -14.14 -19.68
CA PRO A 151 -14.53 -13.61 -19.36
C PRO A 151 -14.81 -13.51 -17.85
N ALA A 152 -14.24 -14.44 -17.05
CA ALA A 152 -14.44 -14.46 -15.61
C ALA A 152 -13.76 -13.27 -14.93
N SER A 153 -12.54 -12.92 -15.30
CA SER A 153 -11.88 -11.70 -14.85
C SER A 153 -12.59 -10.45 -15.36
N ALA A 154 -13.04 -10.43 -16.62
CA ALA A 154 -13.75 -9.29 -17.20
C ALA A 154 -15.07 -8.96 -16.47
N GLN A 155 -15.84 -9.98 -16.06
CA GLN A 155 -17.06 -9.79 -15.28
C GLN A 155 -16.79 -9.16 -13.90
N ARG A 156 -15.66 -9.49 -13.29
CA ARG A 156 -15.29 -9.02 -11.95
C ARG A 156 -14.61 -7.64 -11.96
N LEU A 157 -13.88 -7.31 -13.02
CA LEU A 157 -13.09 -6.09 -13.13
C LEU A 157 -13.86 -5.00 -13.86
N HIS A 158 -13.96 -3.82 -13.24
CA HIS A 158 -14.54 -2.66 -13.89
C HIS A 158 -13.62 -2.17 -15.04
N PRO A 159 -14.16 -1.74 -16.20
CA PRO A 159 -13.33 -1.27 -17.33
C PRO A 159 -12.33 -0.17 -16.98
N ASN A 160 -12.69 0.71 -16.03
CA ASN A 160 -11.80 1.78 -15.56
C ASN A 160 -10.61 1.30 -14.68
N ASP A 161 -10.59 0.04 -14.23
CA ASP A 161 -9.49 -0.56 -13.45
C ASP A 161 -8.36 -1.04 -14.39
N PHE A 162 -7.75 -0.07 -15.09
CA PHE A 162 -6.70 -0.32 -16.08
C PHE A 162 -5.60 -1.24 -15.56
N VAL A 163 -5.16 -1.04 -14.31
CA VAL A 163 -4.05 -1.80 -13.72
C VAL A 163 -4.38 -3.28 -13.64
N ARG A 164 -5.57 -3.64 -13.14
CA ARG A 164 -5.96 -5.05 -13.03
C ARG A 164 -6.34 -5.67 -14.36
N VAL A 165 -6.97 -4.91 -15.25
CA VAL A 165 -7.30 -5.36 -16.61
C VAL A 165 -6.02 -5.65 -17.39
N SER A 166 -5.10 -4.69 -17.45
CA SER A 166 -3.78 -4.84 -18.07
C SER A 166 -3.01 -6.01 -17.48
N ARG A 167 -3.06 -6.24 -16.16
CA ARG A 167 -2.37 -7.37 -15.53
C ARG A 167 -2.98 -8.72 -15.90
N ALA A 168 -4.31 -8.82 -16.01
CA ALA A 168 -4.97 -10.06 -16.40
C ALA A 168 -4.63 -10.44 -17.86
N LEU A 169 -4.64 -9.45 -18.76
CA LEU A 169 -4.17 -9.60 -20.14
C LEU A 169 -2.69 -9.96 -20.21
N GLU A 170 -1.83 -9.25 -19.47
CA GLU A 170 -0.37 -9.48 -19.45
C GLU A 170 -0.04 -10.92 -19.06
N VAL A 171 -0.75 -11.47 -18.07
CA VAL A 171 -0.55 -12.85 -17.63
C VAL A 171 -0.97 -13.86 -18.70
N HIS A 172 -2.06 -13.60 -19.41
CA HIS A 172 -2.47 -14.43 -20.54
C HIS A 172 -1.47 -14.35 -21.69
N GLU A 173 -1.00 -13.16 -22.07
CA GLU A 173 0.00 -12.98 -23.13
C GLU A 173 1.32 -13.69 -22.83
N LEU A 174 1.77 -13.68 -21.57
CA LEU A 174 3.03 -14.29 -21.18
C LEU A 174 2.96 -15.81 -20.98
N SER A 175 1.81 -16.34 -20.54
CA SER A 175 1.71 -17.75 -20.13
C SER A 175 0.76 -18.61 -20.97
N GLY A 176 -0.08 -17.99 -21.81
CA GLY A 176 -1.20 -18.66 -22.48
C GLY A 176 -2.32 -19.12 -21.53
N ARG A 177 -2.20 -18.87 -20.21
CA ARG A 177 -3.22 -19.21 -19.20
C ARG A 177 -3.87 -17.94 -18.66
N THR A 178 -5.18 -17.98 -18.46
CA THR A 178 -5.95 -16.82 -17.98
C THR A 178 -5.67 -16.52 -16.51
N MET A 179 -5.87 -15.25 -16.09
CA MET A 179 -5.72 -14.86 -14.69
C MET A 179 -6.73 -15.58 -13.79
N SER A 180 -7.96 -15.81 -14.28
CA SER A 180 -8.96 -16.59 -13.55
C SER A 180 -8.49 -18.03 -13.30
N ASP A 181 -7.85 -18.67 -14.27
CA ASP A 181 -7.35 -20.05 -14.11
C ASP A 181 -6.21 -20.13 -13.10
N TRP A 182 -5.30 -19.16 -13.15
CA TRP A 182 -4.21 -19.03 -12.17
C TRP A 182 -4.76 -18.83 -10.75
N GLN A 183 -5.74 -17.94 -10.57
CA GLN A 183 -6.38 -17.69 -9.28
C GLN A 183 -7.15 -18.91 -8.76
N ALA A 184 -7.89 -19.60 -9.64
CA ALA A 184 -8.61 -20.82 -9.28
C ALA A 184 -7.67 -21.95 -8.87
N SER A 185 -6.53 -22.10 -9.58
CA SER A 185 -5.52 -23.12 -9.28
C SER A 185 -4.84 -22.89 -7.93
N HIS A 186 -4.51 -21.63 -7.60
CA HIS A 186 -3.93 -21.29 -6.31
C HIS A 186 -4.95 -21.44 -5.18
N GLY A 187 -6.21 -21.07 -5.43
CA GLY A 187 -7.32 -21.21 -4.49
C GLY A 187 -7.22 -20.35 -3.22
N PHE A 188 -6.10 -19.63 -3.01
CA PHE A 188 -5.76 -18.92 -1.77
C PHE A 188 -6.00 -19.77 -0.50
N LYS A 189 -5.87 -21.10 -0.63
CA LYS A 189 -6.13 -22.07 0.45
C LYS A 189 -4.95 -22.22 1.40
N THR A 190 -3.76 -21.83 0.96
CA THR A 190 -2.52 -21.88 1.74
C THR A 190 -2.36 -20.60 2.55
N THR A 191 -2.44 -20.70 3.87
CA THR A 191 -2.01 -19.66 4.80
C THR A 191 -0.50 -19.80 5.01
N ARG A 192 0.28 -18.77 4.64
CA ARG A 192 1.74 -18.72 4.89
C ARG A 192 2.05 -18.37 6.33
N PHE A 193 1.20 -17.55 6.95
CA PHE A 193 1.27 -17.21 8.37
C PHE A 193 -0.10 -17.43 9.01
N ASP A 194 -0.13 -18.02 10.21
CA ASP A 194 -1.25 -17.79 11.12
C ASP A 194 -1.14 -16.33 11.60
N ALA A 195 -2.12 -15.50 11.27
CA ALA A 195 -2.08 -14.08 11.57
C ALA A 195 -3.32 -13.64 12.36
N ALA A 196 -3.10 -12.74 13.32
CA ALA A 196 -4.16 -11.97 13.96
C ALA A 196 -4.19 -10.58 13.31
N MET A 197 -5.28 -10.24 12.61
CA MET A 197 -5.46 -8.91 12.02
C MET A 197 -6.30 -8.04 12.95
N ILE A 198 -5.70 -6.98 13.48
CA ILE A 198 -6.36 -5.99 14.33
C ILE A 198 -6.55 -4.70 13.53
N GLY A 199 -7.80 -4.28 13.36
CA GLY A 199 -8.20 -3.08 12.65
C GLY A 199 -8.60 -1.98 13.62
N LEU A 200 -8.13 -0.75 13.42
CA LEU A 200 -8.70 0.42 14.13
C LEU A 200 -9.79 1.07 13.29
N GLU A 201 -11.00 1.14 13.83
CA GLU A 201 -12.11 1.85 13.20
C GLU A 201 -12.35 3.23 13.83
N HIS A 202 -12.71 4.18 12.97
CA HIS A 202 -13.20 5.50 13.39
C HIS A 202 -14.49 5.77 12.64
N ASP A 203 -15.39 6.54 13.25
CA ASP A 203 -16.55 7.05 12.53
C ASP A 203 -16.08 7.92 11.34
N PRO A 204 -16.85 7.99 10.23
CA PRO A 204 -16.43 8.73 9.05
C PRO A 204 -16.13 10.22 9.29
N ALA A 205 -16.82 10.87 10.22
CA ALA A 205 -16.65 12.29 10.52
C ALA A 205 -15.40 12.52 11.38
N GLY A 206 -15.19 11.68 12.41
CA GLY A 206 -13.97 11.65 13.22
C GLY A 206 -12.74 11.41 12.36
N LEU A 207 -12.80 10.43 11.44
CA LEU A 207 -11.69 10.15 10.52
C LEU A 207 -11.39 11.34 9.60
N THR A 208 -12.42 12.01 9.08
CA THR A 208 -12.25 13.20 8.23
C THR A 208 -11.58 14.34 8.99
N THR A 209 -11.97 14.55 10.25
CA THR A 209 -11.37 15.57 11.12
C THR A 209 -9.89 15.28 11.37
N ARG A 210 -9.55 14.02 11.67
CA ARG A 210 -8.17 13.57 11.89
C ARG A 210 -7.31 13.70 10.64
N ILE A 211 -7.86 13.39 9.46
CA ILE A 211 -7.19 13.60 8.17
C ILE A 211 -6.88 15.08 7.98
N GLY A 212 -7.87 15.97 8.17
CA GLY A 212 -7.67 17.41 8.03
C GLY A 212 -6.55 17.94 8.93
N ALA A 213 -6.62 17.65 10.22
CA ALA A 213 -5.60 18.08 11.18
C ALA A 213 -4.20 17.56 10.86
N ARG A 214 -4.10 16.34 10.32
CA ARG A 214 -2.82 15.75 9.88
C ARG A 214 -2.26 16.44 8.65
N VAL A 215 -3.10 16.75 7.66
CA VAL A 215 -2.70 17.51 6.46
C VAL A 215 -2.22 18.90 6.85
N ASP A 216 -2.94 19.60 7.73
CA ASP A 216 -2.56 20.92 8.22
C ASP A 216 -1.18 20.90 8.86
N ARG A 217 -0.94 19.91 9.72
CA ARG A 217 0.36 19.74 10.37
C ARG A 217 1.47 19.45 9.36
N TRP A 218 1.27 18.54 8.41
CA TRP A 218 2.26 18.23 7.39
C TRP A 218 2.62 19.43 6.49
N LEU A 219 1.61 20.21 6.09
CA LEU A 219 1.86 21.44 5.34
C LEU A 219 2.68 22.44 6.15
N ALA A 220 2.44 22.54 7.47
CA ALA A 220 3.23 23.38 8.36
C ALA A 220 4.65 22.84 8.63
N GLU A 221 4.85 21.53 8.58
CA GLU A 221 6.14 20.85 8.76
C GLU A 221 7.05 20.92 7.52
N GLY A 222 6.60 21.52 6.42
CA GLY A 222 7.41 21.71 5.22
C GLY A 222 7.19 20.64 4.14
N TRP A 223 6.03 20.00 4.09
CA TRP A 223 5.72 18.99 3.06
C TRP A 223 5.87 19.54 1.62
N LEU A 224 5.58 20.81 1.38
CA LEU A 224 5.81 21.43 0.06
C LEU A 224 7.30 21.42 -0.32
N ASP A 225 8.18 21.65 0.65
CA ASP A 225 9.62 21.71 0.43
C ASP A 225 10.21 20.31 0.26
N GLU A 226 9.68 19.31 0.96
CA GLU A 226 9.98 17.89 0.70
C GLU A 226 9.69 17.52 -0.75
N VAL A 227 8.50 17.85 -1.26
CA VAL A 227 8.14 17.50 -2.65
C VAL A 227 8.99 18.27 -3.66
N ARG A 228 9.30 19.55 -3.41
CA ARG A 228 10.25 20.31 -4.25
C ARG A 228 11.61 19.62 -4.32
N ALA A 229 12.17 19.25 -3.16
CA ALA A 229 13.47 18.58 -3.10
C ALA A 229 13.48 17.23 -3.85
N LEU A 230 12.39 16.46 -3.75
CA LEU A 230 12.23 15.22 -4.51
C LEU A 230 12.18 15.46 -6.03
N LEU A 231 11.48 16.51 -6.47
CA LEU A 231 11.42 16.88 -7.89
C LEU A 231 12.79 17.35 -8.40
N ASP A 232 13.49 18.19 -7.64
CA ASP A 232 14.82 18.70 -7.96
C ASP A 232 15.87 17.57 -8.03
N ALA A 233 15.69 16.52 -7.23
CA ALA A 233 16.50 15.30 -7.25
C ALA A 233 16.18 14.34 -8.41
N GLY A 234 15.21 14.69 -9.29
CA GLY A 234 14.85 13.88 -10.46
C GLY A 234 13.85 12.76 -10.18
N TYR A 235 13.15 12.79 -9.04
CA TYR A 235 12.19 11.76 -8.63
C TYR A 235 10.74 12.04 -9.07
N ALA A 236 10.54 12.86 -10.11
CA ALA A 236 9.21 13.19 -10.63
C ALA A 236 8.42 11.96 -11.12
N GLU A 237 9.13 10.99 -11.70
CA GLU A 237 8.58 9.74 -12.22
C GLU A 237 8.54 8.60 -11.18
N ALA A 238 8.96 8.88 -9.94
CA ALA A 238 8.88 7.90 -8.86
C ALA A 238 7.41 7.50 -8.64
N ARG A 239 7.15 6.20 -8.48
CA ARG A 239 5.80 5.68 -8.23
C ARG A 239 5.15 6.33 -7.00
N ALA A 240 5.95 6.64 -5.99
CA ALA A 240 5.52 7.30 -4.75
C ALA A 240 5.04 8.75 -4.97
N MET A 241 5.53 9.45 -6.00
CA MET A 241 5.08 10.81 -6.34
C MET A 241 3.61 10.82 -6.80
N GLY A 242 3.12 9.73 -7.38
CA GLY A 242 1.72 9.53 -7.73
C GLY A 242 0.82 9.11 -6.56
N SER A 243 1.35 9.02 -5.33
CA SER A 243 0.56 8.65 -4.16
C SER A 243 -0.30 9.82 -3.66
N VAL A 244 -1.33 9.47 -2.89
CA VAL A 244 -2.29 10.45 -2.35
C VAL A 244 -1.56 11.45 -1.47
N GLY A 245 -1.79 12.74 -1.69
CA GLY A 245 -1.08 13.84 -1.05
C GLY A 245 0.07 14.35 -1.91
N TYR A 246 1.02 13.47 -2.26
CA TYR A 246 2.17 13.85 -3.10
C TYR A 246 1.74 14.29 -4.49
N ALA A 247 0.75 13.62 -5.09
CA ALA A 247 0.22 13.99 -6.40
C ALA A 247 -0.42 15.38 -6.40
N GLU A 248 -1.21 15.70 -5.36
CA GLU A 248 -1.82 17.02 -5.20
C GLU A 248 -0.79 18.11 -4.92
N VAL A 249 0.21 17.84 -4.05
CA VAL A 249 1.31 18.78 -3.80
C VAL A 249 2.10 19.05 -5.08
N ARG A 250 2.43 18.01 -5.86
CA ARG A 250 3.08 18.15 -7.16
C ARG A 250 2.25 19.02 -8.11
N THR A 251 0.97 18.73 -8.23
CA THR A 251 0.01 19.50 -9.07
C THR A 251 0.00 20.99 -8.66
N HIS A 252 0.06 21.27 -7.35
CA HIS A 252 0.19 22.63 -6.83
C HIS A 252 1.52 23.29 -7.21
N LEU A 253 2.64 22.57 -7.08
CA LEU A 253 3.97 23.06 -7.45
C LEU A 253 4.11 23.31 -8.97
N GLU A 254 3.37 22.57 -9.80
CA GLU A 254 3.26 22.77 -11.24
C GLU A 254 2.33 23.95 -11.61
N GLY A 255 1.66 24.58 -10.63
CA GLY A 255 0.80 25.75 -10.82
C GLY A 255 -0.63 25.44 -11.31
N THR A 256 -1.02 24.17 -11.35
CA THR A 256 -2.36 23.75 -11.82
C THR A 256 -3.39 23.60 -10.70
N LEU A 257 -2.97 23.63 -9.44
CA LEU A 257 -3.82 23.65 -8.25
C LEU A 257 -3.42 24.83 -7.35
N SER A 258 -4.37 25.66 -6.92
CA SER A 258 -4.06 26.81 -6.07
C SER A 258 -3.68 26.40 -4.64
N ARG A 259 -2.97 27.28 -3.93
CA ARG A 259 -2.58 27.03 -2.53
C ARG A 259 -3.81 26.89 -1.62
N ASP A 260 -4.85 27.68 -1.87
CA ASP A 260 -6.07 27.70 -1.07
C ASP A 260 -6.89 26.41 -1.25
N GLU A 261 -6.81 25.79 -2.42
CA GLU A 261 -7.50 24.53 -2.73
C GLU A 261 -6.70 23.28 -2.35
N LEU A 262 -5.37 23.39 -2.21
CA LEU A 262 -4.47 22.27 -1.99
C LEU A 262 -4.89 21.39 -0.81
N ARG A 263 -5.14 22.01 0.34
CA ARG A 263 -5.55 21.31 1.55
C ARG A 263 -6.80 20.45 1.31
N ASP A 264 -7.83 21.05 0.73
CA ASP A 264 -9.11 20.39 0.51
C ASP A 264 -9.02 19.29 -0.56
N ALA A 265 -8.14 19.47 -1.56
CA ALA A 265 -7.82 18.43 -2.52
C ALA A 265 -7.17 17.21 -1.85
N ILE A 266 -6.13 17.42 -1.03
CA ILE A 266 -5.44 16.34 -0.30
C ILE A 266 -6.42 15.62 0.63
N VAL A 267 -7.21 16.36 1.41
CA VAL A 267 -8.20 15.77 2.34
C VAL A 267 -9.21 14.92 1.59
N ARG A 268 -9.74 15.41 0.46
CA ARG A 268 -10.71 14.70 -0.37
C ARG A 268 -10.13 13.39 -0.91
N SER A 269 -8.94 13.44 -1.52
CA SER A 269 -8.26 12.26 -2.05
C SER A 269 -7.93 11.25 -0.95
N THR A 270 -7.50 11.73 0.23
CA THR A 270 -7.22 10.91 1.40
C THR A 270 -8.47 10.20 1.93
N ARG A 271 -9.63 10.86 1.94
CA ARG A 271 -10.92 10.23 2.30
C ARG A 271 -11.32 9.14 1.31
N VAL A 272 -11.14 9.38 0.01
CA VAL A 272 -11.42 8.37 -1.03
C VAL A 272 -10.50 7.16 -0.84
N PHE A 273 -9.22 7.38 -0.54
CA PHE A 273 -8.26 6.32 -0.25
C PHE A 273 -8.65 5.53 1.01
N ALA A 274 -8.94 6.21 2.11
CA ALA A 274 -9.38 5.56 3.36
C ALA A 274 -10.66 4.74 3.17
N ARG A 275 -11.60 5.19 2.33
CA ARG A 275 -12.80 4.40 1.98
C ARG A 275 -12.42 3.12 1.23
N ARG A 276 -11.51 3.18 0.26
CA ARG A 276 -11.02 1.99 -0.47
C ARG A 276 -10.34 1.00 0.47
N GLN A 277 -9.56 1.51 1.43
CA GLN A 277 -8.94 0.71 2.48
C GLN A 277 -9.98 -0.04 3.32
N ARG A 278 -11.05 0.64 3.75
CA ARG A 278 -12.16 0.02 4.51
C ARG A 278 -12.90 -1.05 3.71
N THR A 279 -13.23 -0.78 2.44
CA THR A 279 -13.90 -1.78 1.57
C THR A 279 -13.12 -3.08 1.52
N TRP A 280 -11.80 -2.99 1.46
CA TRP A 280 -10.94 -4.17 1.45
C TRP A 280 -10.94 -4.86 2.82
N LEU A 281 -10.78 -4.10 3.90
CA LEU A 281 -10.75 -4.63 5.27
C LEU A 281 -12.01 -5.39 5.66
N ASN A 282 -13.18 -4.90 5.23
CA ASN A 282 -14.47 -5.56 5.50
C ASN A 282 -14.60 -6.94 4.84
N SER A 283 -13.73 -7.28 3.88
CA SER A 283 -13.69 -8.59 3.23
C SER A 283 -12.68 -9.56 3.86
N ALA A 284 -11.95 -9.13 4.89
CA ALA A 284 -10.95 -9.90 5.61
C ALA A 284 -11.41 -10.23 7.04
N ALA A 285 -10.86 -11.30 7.62
CA ALA A 285 -11.08 -11.64 9.02
C ALA A 285 -10.27 -10.70 9.93
N VAL A 286 -10.82 -9.51 10.16
CA VAL A 286 -10.22 -8.46 11.00
C VAL A 286 -11.04 -8.28 12.26
N GLU A 287 -10.36 -8.28 13.41
CA GLU A 287 -10.93 -7.88 14.69
C GLU A 287 -10.82 -6.36 14.82
N TRP A 288 -11.96 -5.69 14.96
CA TRP A 288 -12.02 -4.23 15.01
C TRP A 288 -12.00 -3.71 16.43
N LEU A 289 -11.14 -2.71 16.67
CA LEU A 289 -11.04 -1.90 17.88
C LEU A 289 -11.59 -0.50 17.66
#